data_AF-F5VFT2-F1
#
_entry.id   AF-F5VFT2-F1
#
_cell.length_a   1.000
_cell.length_b   1.000
_cell.length_c   1.000
_cell.angle_alpha   90.00
_cell.angle_beta   90.00
_cell.angle_gamma   90.00
#
_symmetry.space_group_name_H-M   'P 1'
#
loop_
_entity.id
_entity.type
_entity.pdbx_description
1 polymer ?
#
loop_
_entity_poly.entity_id
_entity_poly.type
_entity_poly.pdbx_seq_one_letter_code
_entity_poly.pdbx_strand_id
1 'polypeptide(L)'
;MKNGYQVKGLYKDIASGISFERRKEFFELLDLVIGGKVSKVIITYKDRLSRVGFDLFKYLFSKYHTEIIVMSELTDKKADQQEIFEEIISLLHAFSMRMYSSRRKKIKEALEDKEVNKDG
;
A
#
# COMPACT_ATOMS: atom_id res chain seq x y z
N MET A 1 14.34 24.91 5.66
CA MET A 1 12.96 24.75 6.16
C MET A 1 12.53 26.07 6.81
N LYS A 2 11.56 26.81 6.26
CA LYS A 2 11.24 28.19 6.67
C LYS A 2 9.73 28.51 6.73
N ASN A 3 8.89 27.51 7.05
CA ASN A 3 7.41 27.69 7.08
C ASN A 3 6.79 27.65 8.49
N GLY A 4 7.58 27.73 9.57
CA GLY A 4 7.06 27.94 10.94
C GLY A 4 6.19 26.83 11.53
N TYR A 5 6.02 25.68 10.87
CA TYR A 5 5.21 24.58 11.40
C TYR A 5 5.89 23.89 12.58
N GLN A 6 5.15 23.75 13.69
CA GLN A 6 5.55 22.87 14.78
C GLN A 6 5.23 21.42 14.39
N VAL A 7 6.27 20.62 14.13
CA VAL A 7 6.12 19.19 13.83
C VAL A 7 5.89 18.45 15.14
N LYS A 8 4.70 17.85 15.31
CA LYS A 8 4.31 17.10 16.51
C LYS A 8 4.53 15.59 16.43
N GLY A 9 4.79 15.05 15.24
CA GLY A 9 5.03 13.63 15.01
C GLY A 9 5.75 13.38 13.69
N LEU A 10 6.49 12.29 13.62
CA LEU A 10 7.18 11.78 12.43
C LEU A 10 6.73 10.33 12.24
N TYR A 11 6.20 10.01 11.06
CA TYR A 11 5.68 8.69 10.72
C TYR A 11 6.43 8.16 9.50
N LYS A 12 6.98 6.95 9.59
CA LYS A 12 7.82 6.32 8.56
C LYS A 12 7.55 4.82 8.48
N ASP A 13 7.22 4.36 7.28
CA ASP A 13 7.14 2.93 6.97
C ASP A 13 8.14 2.57 5.86
N ILE A 14 8.71 1.36 5.95
CA ILE A 14 9.45 0.72 4.86
C ILE A 14 8.53 -0.35 4.26
N ALA A 15 7.69 0.06 3.32
CA ALA A 15 6.70 -0.80 2.69
C ALA A 15 6.32 -0.27 1.29
N SER A 16 5.49 -1.05 0.57
CA SER A 16 4.97 -0.69 -0.75
C SER A 16 4.15 0.60 -0.71
N GLY A 17 4.18 1.35 -1.81
CA GLY A 17 3.31 2.52 -2.01
C GLY A 17 1.90 2.17 -2.47
N ILE A 18 1.64 0.90 -2.78
CA ILE A 18 0.36 0.35 -3.25
C ILE A 18 -0.35 -0.45 -2.14
N SER A 19 0.38 -1.30 -1.41
CA SER A 19 -0.20 -2.11 -0.31
C SER A 19 0.06 -1.49 1.05
N PHE A 20 -1.01 -1.24 1.80
CA PHE A 20 -0.97 -0.56 3.10
C PHE A 20 -0.87 -1.48 4.30
N GLU A 21 -1.13 -2.80 4.15
CA GLU A 21 -1.26 -3.73 5.30
C GLU A 21 -0.06 -3.71 6.25
N ARG A 22 1.15 -3.41 5.75
CA ARG A 22 2.38 -3.36 6.54
C ARG A 22 2.78 -1.96 7.00
N ARG A 23 2.00 -0.93 6.65
CA ARG A 23 2.28 0.47 6.99
C ARG A 23 1.65 0.85 8.32
N LYS A 24 2.30 0.46 9.42
CA LYS A 24 1.76 0.63 10.78
C LYS A 24 1.68 2.10 11.17
N GLU A 25 2.76 2.85 10.93
CA GLU A 25 2.82 4.26 11.30
C GLU A 25 1.89 5.12 10.43
N PHE A 26 1.65 4.71 9.17
CA PHE A 26 0.58 5.29 8.35
C PHE A 26 -0.81 5.15 8.99
N PHE A 27 -1.16 3.98 9.53
CA PHE A 27 -2.46 3.80 10.18
C PHE A 27 -2.56 4.59 11.49
N GLU A 28 -1.48 4.70 12.26
CA GLU A 28 -1.43 5.60 13.43
C GLU A 28 -1.68 7.06 13.02
N LEU A 29 -1.06 7.53 11.93
CA LEU A 29 -1.33 8.85 11.38
C LEU A 29 -2.79 8.98 10.94
N LEU A 30 -3.34 7.96 10.27
CA LEU A 30 -4.73 7.95 9.81
C LEU A 30 -5.71 8.07 10.97
N ASP A 31 -5.47 7.34 12.07
CA ASP A 31 -6.29 7.42 13.28
C ASP A 31 -6.26 8.82 13.91
N LEU A 32 -5.11 9.50 13.87
CA LEU A 32 -5.00 10.87 14.34
C LEU A 32 -5.73 11.88 13.43
N VAL A 33 -5.72 11.65 12.11
CA VAL A 33 -6.48 12.44 11.14
C VAL A 33 -7.98 12.26 11.38
N ILE A 34 -8.46 11.01 11.44
CA ILE A 34 -9.87 10.70 11.69
C ILE A 34 -10.32 11.23 13.05
N GLY A 35 -9.45 11.17 14.06
CA GLY A 35 -9.68 11.75 15.38
C GLY A 35 -9.62 13.28 15.45
N GLY A 36 -9.39 13.99 14.33
CA GLY A 36 -9.33 15.45 14.28
C GLY A 36 -8.13 16.06 15.01
N LYS A 37 -7.08 15.27 15.29
CA LYS A 37 -5.89 15.68 16.05
C LYS A 37 -4.80 16.29 15.17
N VAL A 38 -4.97 16.25 13.85
CA VAL A 38 -3.98 16.68 12.86
C VAL A 38 -4.62 17.68 11.90
N SER A 39 -4.06 18.88 11.80
CA SER A 39 -4.51 19.90 10.85
C SER A 39 -3.74 19.87 9.53
N LYS A 40 -2.49 19.37 9.54
CA LYS A 40 -1.60 19.33 8.38
C LYS A 40 -0.77 18.06 8.36
N VAL A 41 -0.67 17.45 7.19
CA VAL A 41 0.25 16.33 6.92
C VAL A 41 1.23 16.78 5.85
N ILE A 42 2.52 16.76 6.17
CA ILE A 42 3.58 17.22 5.27
C ILE A 42 4.29 15.99 4.71
N ILE A 43 4.35 15.91 3.39
CA ILE A 43 5.05 14.84 2.66
C ILE A 43 6.01 15.46 1.64
N THR A 44 7.09 14.74 1.33
CA THR A 44 8.04 15.22 0.32
C THR A 44 7.47 15.12 -1.09
N TYR A 45 6.84 13.99 -1.43
CA TYR A 45 6.23 13.68 -2.72
C TYR A 45 4.90 12.95 -2.52
N LYS A 46 4.00 12.99 -3.51
CA LYS A 46 2.67 12.36 -3.42
C LYS A 46 2.73 10.85 -3.16
N ASP A 47 3.67 10.18 -3.80
CA ASP A 47 3.85 8.72 -3.75
C ASP A 47 4.30 8.20 -2.37
N ARG A 48 4.88 9.07 -1.53
CA ARG A 48 5.24 8.76 -0.14
C ARG A 48 4.01 8.54 0.74
N LEU A 49 2.90 9.18 0.39
CA LEU A 49 1.61 8.88 1.00
C LEU A 49 0.97 7.68 0.30
N SER A 50 0.85 7.73 -1.02
CA SER A 50 0.44 6.58 -1.81
C SER A 50 0.76 6.75 -3.29
N ARG A 51 1.19 5.67 -3.94
CA ARG A 51 1.35 5.58 -5.40
C ARG A 51 0.00 5.54 -6.13
N VAL A 52 -1.06 5.10 -5.46
CA VAL A 52 -2.40 4.94 -6.05
C VAL A 52 -3.45 5.58 -5.16
N GLY A 53 -4.44 6.27 -5.73
CA GLY A 53 -5.50 6.88 -4.91
C GLY A 53 -5.02 8.02 -4.01
N PHE A 54 -3.95 8.75 -4.38
CA PHE A 54 -3.57 9.97 -3.65
C PHE A 54 -4.75 10.95 -3.52
N ASP A 55 -5.55 11.11 -4.58
CA ASP A 55 -6.73 11.97 -4.56
C ASP A 55 -7.82 11.48 -3.60
N LEU A 56 -7.93 10.16 -3.39
CA LEU A 56 -8.80 9.59 -2.36
C LEU A 56 -8.35 10.04 -0.96
N PHE A 57 -7.05 9.95 -0.66
CA PHE A 57 -6.53 10.42 0.63
C PHE A 57 -6.67 11.93 0.80
N LYS A 58 -6.42 12.70 -0.25
CA LYS A 58 -6.63 14.16 -0.23
C LYS A 58 -8.09 14.50 0.07
N TYR A 59 -9.03 13.82 -0.58
CA TYR A 59 -10.46 13.98 -0.30
C TYR A 59 -10.79 13.57 1.14
N LEU A 60 -10.35 12.39 1.59
CA LEU A 60 -10.61 11.88 2.93
C LEU A 60 -10.08 12.84 4.00
N PHE A 61 -8.83 13.27 3.90
CA PHE A 61 -8.20 14.15 4.89
C PHE A 61 -8.90 15.50 4.95
N SER A 62 -9.37 16.01 3.80
CA SER A 62 -10.16 17.26 3.77
C SER A 62 -11.48 17.17 4.54
N LYS A 63 -12.10 15.97 4.61
CA LYS A 63 -13.32 15.73 5.40
C LYS A 63 -13.08 15.84 6.90
N TYR A 64 -11.84 15.63 7.33
CA TYR A 64 -11.41 15.77 8.72
C TYR A 64 -10.62 17.07 8.96
N HIS A 65 -10.78 18.06 8.07
CA HIS A 65 -10.09 19.36 8.14
C HIS A 65 -8.56 19.26 8.17
N THR A 66 -8.01 18.19 7.60
CA THR A 66 -6.57 18.00 7.44
C THR A 66 -6.12 18.35 6.02
N GLU A 67 -5.14 19.24 5.92
CA GLU A 67 -4.50 19.63 4.66
C GLU A 67 -3.24 18.79 4.40
N ILE A 68 -3.09 18.26 3.18
CA ILE A 68 -1.85 17.59 2.76
C ILE A 68 -0.96 18.60 2.03
N ILE A 69 0.23 18.84 2.56
CA ILE A 69 1.25 19.71 1.99
C ILE A 69 2.32 18.84 1.33
N VAL A 70 2.49 18.99 0.02
CA VAL A 70 3.54 18.30 -0.75
C VAL A 70 4.70 19.26 -0.98
N MET A 71 5.89 18.93 -0.49
CA MET A 71 7.05 19.83 -0.55
C MET A 71 7.69 19.94 -1.93
N SER A 72 7.62 18.87 -2.73
CA SER A 72 8.19 18.84 -4.07
C SER A 72 7.30 18.05 -5.02
N GLU A 73 7.11 18.58 -6.22
CA GLU A 73 6.46 17.86 -7.32
C GLU A 73 7.47 17.09 -8.19
N LEU A 74 8.78 17.27 -7.94
CA LEU A 74 9.85 16.63 -8.70
C LEU A 74 10.27 15.32 -8.04
N THR A 75 9.54 14.23 -8.31
CA THR A 75 10.00 12.89 -7.94
C THR A 75 11.19 12.45 -8.81
N ASP A 76 12.13 11.69 -8.24
CA ASP A 76 13.18 11.05 -9.03
C ASP A 76 12.55 9.97 -9.91
N LYS A 77 12.25 10.34 -11.15
CA LYS A 77 11.52 9.50 -12.11
C LYS A 77 12.16 8.13 -12.33
N LYS A 78 13.49 7.99 -12.18
CA LYS A 78 14.17 6.72 -12.40
C LYS A 78 13.95 5.76 -11.22
N ALA A 79 14.10 6.25 -10.00
CA ALA A 79 13.83 5.45 -8.80
C ALA A 79 12.35 5.04 -8.73
N ASP A 80 11.44 5.97 -9.06
CA ASP A 80 10.00 5.70 -9.10
C ASP A 80 9.63 4.58 -10.08
N GLN A 81 10.19 4.59 -11.29
CA GLN A 81 9.92 3.58 -12.30
C GLN A 81 10.38 2.19 -11.86
N GLN A 82 11.56 2.11 -11.24
CA GLN A 82 12.11 0.86 -10.74
C GLN A 82 11.23 0.28 -9.62
N GLU A 83 10.83 1.10 -8.65
CA GLU A 83 9.96 0.67 -7.53
C GLU A 83 8.59 0.20 -8.04
N ILE A 84 7.99 0.89 -9.02
CA ILE A 84 6.72 0.45 -9.65
C ILE A 84 6.90 -0.88 -10.37
N PHE A 85 7.99 -1.08 -11.09
CA PHE A 85 8.25 -2.31 -11.82
C PHE A 85 8.40 -3.51 -10.85
N GLU A 86 9.13 -3.33 -9.75
CA GLU A 86 9.27 -4.33 -8.70
C GLU A 86 7.93 -4.70 -8.05
N GLU A 87 7.03 -3.73 -7.88
CA GLU A 87 5.66 -3.96 -7.41
C GLU A 87 4.83 -4.77 -8.42
N ILE A 88 4.94 -4.49 -9.72
CA ILE A 88 4.27 -5.27 -10.79
C ILE A 88 4.78 -6.71 -10.81
N ILE A 89 6.09 -6.93 -10.75
CA ILE A 89 6.68 -8.27 -10.70
C ILE A 89 6.19 -9.03 -9.45
N SER A 90 6.12 -8.35 -8.30
CA SER A 90 5.62 -8.93 -7.05
C SER A 90 4.15 -9.35 -7.16
N LEU A 91 3.31 -8.53 -7.80
CA LEU A 91 1.90 -8.85 -8.07
C LEU A 91 1.79 -10.04 -9.02
N LEU A 92 2.50 -10.03 -10.14
CA LEU A 92 2.52 -11.15 -11.12
C LEU A 92 2.97 -12.46 -10.47
N HIS A 93 3.99 -12.41 -9.60
CA HIS A 93 4.46 -13.55 -8.84
C HIS A 93 3.38 -14.08 -7.89
N ALA A 94 2.72 -13.21 -7.13
CA ALA A 94 1.64 -13.59 -6.22
C ALA A 94 0.44 -14.23 -6.96
N PHE A 95 0.05 -13.68 -8.12
CA PHE A 95 -1.01 -14.25 -8.96
C PHE A 95 -0.60 -15.61 -9.53
N SER A 96 0.62 -15.74 -10.04
CA SER A 96 1.14 -17.00 -10.58
C SER A 96 1.15 -18.10 -9.50
N MET A 97 1.62 -17.79 -8.29
CA MET A 97 1.62 -18.73 -7.16
C MET A 97 0.21 -19.20 -6.79
N ARG A 98 -0.78 -18.30 -6.80
CA ARG A 98 -2.19 -18.65 -6.59
C ARG A 98 -2.70 -19.58 -7.68
N MET A 99 -2.38 -19.33 -8.95
CA MET A 99 -2.75 -20.23 -10.06
C MET A 99 -2.11 -21.62 -9.93
N TYR A 100 -0.81 -21.69 -9.62
CA TYR A 100 -0.11 -22.96 -9.43
C TYR A 100 -0.65 -23.75 -8.22
N SER A 101 -0.95 -23.06 -7.11
CA SER A 101 -1.57 -23.70 -5.93
C SER A 101 -2.96 -24.28 -6.26
N SER A 102 -3.76 -23.54 -7.03
CA SER A 102 -5.08 -23.98 -7.48
C SER A 102 -4.99 -25.19 -8.40
N ARG A 103 -4.00 -25.22 -9.31
CA ARG A 103 -3.74 -26.38 -10.18
C ARG A 103 -3.32 -27.61 -9.39
N ARG A 104 -2.42 -27.46 -8.42
CA ARG A 104 -1.97 -28.58 -7.55
C ARG A 104 -3.13 -29.15 -6.73
N LYS A 105 -3.99 -28.29 -6.17
CA LYS A 105 -5.18 -28.72 -5.42
C LYS A 105 -6.11 -29.57 -6.29
N LYS A 106 -6.45 -29.09 -7.49
CA LYS A 106 -7.30 -29.84 -8.44
C LYS A 106 -6.70 -31.20 -8.84
N ILE A 107 -5.38 -31.27 -9.03
CA ILE A 107 -4.70 -32.54 -9.35
C ILE A 107 -4.79 -33.50 -8.15
N LYS A 108 -4.59 -33.01 -6.91
CA LYS A 108 -4.70 -33.84 -5.70
C LYS A 108 -6.11 -34.40 -5.53
N GLU A 109 -7.13 -33.56 -5.66
CA GLU A 109 -8.54 -33.95 -5.59
C GLU A 109 -8.87 -35.04 -6.64
N ALA A 110 -8.44 -34.85 -7.88
CA ALA A 110 -8.67 -35.82 -8.95
C ALA A 110 -7.91 -37.15 -8.78
N LEU A 111 -6.85 -37.20 -7.97
CA LEU A 111 -6.12 -38.42 -7.64
C LEU A 111 -6.79 -39.14 -6.46
N GLU A 112 -7.24 -38.41 -5.43
CA GLU A 112 -7.98 -38.96 -4.28
C GLU A 112 -9.32 -39.58 -4.73
N ASP A 113 -10.07 -38.93 -5.63
CA ASP A 113 -11.32 -39.46 -6.21
C ASP A 113 -11.12 -40.79 -6.99
N LYS A 114 -9.92 -41.02 -7.53
CA LYS A 114 -9.57 -42.25 -8.27
C LYS A 114 -9.13 -43.39 -7.36
N GLU A 115 -8.61 -43.10 -6.17
CA GLU A 115 -8.26 -44.13 -5.19
C GLU A 115 -9.50 -44.66 -4.47
N VAL A 116 -10.47 -43.78 -4.13
CA VAL A 116 -11.73 -44.18 -3.48
C VAL A 116 -12.61 -45.08 -4.37
N ASN A 117 -12.53 -44.94 -5.70
CA ASN A 117 -13.31 -45.75 -6.65
C ASN A 117 -12.66 -47.08 -7.09
N LYS A 118 -11.48 -47.43 -6.55
CA LYS A 118 -10.80 -48.70 -6.89
C LYS A 118 -11.06 -49.84 -5.89
N ASP A 119 -11.60 -49.53 -4.73
CA ASP A 119 -11.85 -50.49 -3.64
C ASP A 119 -13.35 -50.86 -3.49
N GLY A 120 -14.18 -50.58 -4.50
CA GLY A 120 -15.62 -50.86 -4.55
C GLY A 120 -16.02 -51.91 -5.58
#